data_AF-A0A4Y2PUD3-F1
#
_entry.id   AF-A0A4Y2PUD3-F1
#
_cell.length_a   1.000
_cell.length_b   1.000
_cell.length_c   1.000
_cell.angle_alpha   90.00
_cell.angle_beta   90.00
_cell.angle_gamma   90.00
#
_symmetry.space_group_name_H-M   'P 1'
#
loop_
_entity.id
_entity.type
_entity.pdbx_description
1 polymer ?
#
loop_
_entity_poly.entity_id
_entity_poly.type
_entity_poly.pdbx_seq_one_letter_code
_entity_poly.pdbx_strand_id
1 'polypeptide(L)' 'MVKRIIRKVLGQTSLNFEELNTVLCDCESVINGRPLTYVSDDTSDLEPLTPSMFLQEVREVGIPDLDLLDNKSLNK' A
#
# COMPACT_ATOMS: atom_id res chain seq x y z
N MET A 1 5.56 -10.69 7.38
CA MET A 1 6.11 -9.40 6.93
C MET A 1 6.30 -8.43 8.09
N VAL A 2 5.25 -8.15 8.87
CA VAL A 2 5.27 -7.31 10.10
C VAL A 2 6.45 -7.63 11.02
N LYS A 3 6.54 -8.87 11.51
CA LYS A 3 7.64 -9.34 12.41
C LYS A 3 9.04 -9.07 11.85
N ARG A 4 9.22 -9.10 10.52
CA ARG A 4 10.51 -8.85 9.87
C ARG A 4 10.84 -7.35 9.84
N ILE A 5 9.84 -6.50 9.56
CA ILE A 5 10.00 -5.04 9.57
C ILE A 5 10.34 -4.58 10.99
N ILE A 6 9.54 -5.01 11.97
CA ILE A 6 9.77 -4.74 13.39
C ILE A 6 11.20 -5.16 13.79
N ARG A 7 11.63 -6.38 13.46
CA ARG A 7 13.01 -6.83 13.75
C ARG A 7 14.10 -6.00 13.07
N LYS A 8 13.86 -5.50 11.86
CA LYS A 8 14.82 -4.64 11.16
C LYS A 8 14.92 -3.25 11.78
N VAL A 9 13.80 -2.69 12.22
CA VAL A 9 13.74 -1.37 12.84
C VAL A 9 14.29 -1.38 14.26
N LEU A 10 13.88 -2.36 15.07
CA LEU A 10 14.23 -2.45 16.50
C LEU A 10 15.54 -3.16 16.80
N GLY A 11 15.96 -4.12 15.96
CA GLY A 11 17.13 -4.95 16.23
C GLY A 11 17.01 -5.72 17.56
N GLN A 12 17.89 -5.39 18.51
CA GLN A 12 17.95 -5.96 19.88
C GLN A 12 17.49 -4.96 20.96
N THR A 13 17.01 -3.79 20.56
CA THR A 13 16.61 -2.72 21.50
C THR A 13 15.28 -3.04 22.15
N SER A 14 15.16 -2.72 23.44
CA SER A 14 13.89 -2.76 24.17
C SER A 14 13.32 -1.35 24.28
N LEU A 15 12.04 -1.19 24.00
CA LEU A 15 11.33 0.09 24.03
C LEU A 15 10.27 0.11 25.11
N ASN A 16 9.95 1.30 25.61
CA ASN A 16 8.76 1.50 26.40
C ASN A 16 7.48 1.46 25.52
N PHE A 17 6.32 1.55 26.14
CA PHE A 17 5.05 1.44 25.43
C PHE A 17 4.85 2.54 24.37
N GLU A 18 5.15 3.79 24.71
CA GLU A 18 4.94 4.94 23.82
C GLU A 18 5.88 4.86 22.61
N GLU A 19 7.16 4.57 22.86
CA GLU A 19 8.17 4.35 21.82
C GLU A 19 7.79 3.19 20.89
N LEU A 20 7.32 2.06 21.46
CA LEU A 20 6.86 0.93 20.67
C LEU A 20 5.65 1.28 19.82
N ASN A 21 4.70 2.04 20.38
CA ASN A 21 3.52 2.48 19.65
C ASN A 21 3.89 3.33 18.44
N THR A 22 4.81 4.28 18.60
CA THR A 22 5.34 5.08 17.48
C THR A 22 5.96 4.20 16.40
N VAL A 23 6.82 3.25 16.77
CA VAL A 23 7.46 2.34 15.81
C VAL A 23 6.43 1.47 15.08
N LEU A 24 5.37 1.04 15.77
CA LEU A 24 4.30 0.27 15.15
C LEU A 24 3.49 1.09 14.15
N CYS A 25 3.22 2.37 14.43
CA CYS A 25 2.58 3.28 13.47
C CYS A 25 3.40 3.42 12.19
N ASP A 26 4.73 3.55 12.30
CA ASP A 26 5.62 3.60 11.14
C ASP A 26 5.60 2.28 10.36
N CYS A 27 5.66 1.15 11.06
CA CYS A 27 5.57 -0.17 10.44
C CYS A 27 4.24 -0.37 9.71
N GLU A 28 3.14 0.08 10.31
CA GLU A 28 1.80 0.03 9.73
C GLU A 28 1.74 0.85 8.44
N SER A 29 2.22 2.09 8.47
CA SER A 29 2.24 2.97 7.29
C SER A 29 2.97 2.33 6.11
N VAL A 30 4.13 1.71 6.35
CA VAL A 30 4.90 1.00 5.31
C VAL A 30 4.13 -0.21 4.76
N ILE A 31 3.44 -0.97 5.62
CA ILE A 31 2.70 -2.16 5.19
C ILE A 31 1.46 -1.76 4.42
N ASN A 32 0.72 -0.77 4.92
CA ASN A 32 -0.54 -0.31 4.36
C ASN A 32 -0.35 0.48 3.06
N GLY A 33 0.80 1.12 2.86
CA GLY A 33 1.15 1.80 1.61
C GLY A 33 1.84 0.91 0.57
N ARG A 34 2.08 -0.37 0.86
CA ARG A 34 2.78 -1.25 -0.09
C ARG A 34 1.86 -1.67 -1.24
N PRO A 35 2.29 -1.53 -2.51
CA PRO A 35 1.56 -2.05 -3.67
C PRO A 35 1.28 -3.56 -3.57
N LEU A 36 0.01 -3.93 -3.77
CA LEU A 36 -0.48 -5.29 -3.99
C LEU A 36 -0.49 -5.68 -5.46
N THR A 37 -0.53 -4.68 -6.34
CA THR A 37 -0.53 -4.84 -7.80
C THR A 37 0.75 -4.24 -8.40
N TYR A 38 0.91 -4.44 -9.71
CA TYR A 38 2.05 -3.93 -10.46
C TYR A 38 2.13 -2.40 -10.38
N VAL A 39 3.34 -1.87 -10.19
CA VAL A 39 3.61 -0.43 -10.26
C VAL A 39 4.08 -0.14 -11.67
N SER A 40 3.31 0.63 -12.44
CA SER A 40 3.70 1.06 -13.77
C SER A 40 4.64 2.26 -13.72
N ASP A 41 5.57 2.34 -14.68
CA ASP A 41 6.39 3.53 -14.91
C ASP A 41 5.67 4.57 -15.79
N ASP A 42 4.54 4.20 -16.40
CA ASP A 42 3.68 5.10 -17.19
C ASP A 42 2.71 5.84 -16.26
N THR A 43 2.80 7.16 -16.23
CA THR A 43 1.94 8.04 -15.42
C THR A 43 0.49 8.06 -15.88
N SER A 44 0.17 7.51 -17.05
CA SER A 44 -1.19 7.40 -17.58
C SER A 44 -1.91 6.10 -17.18
N ASP A 45 -1.19 5.16 -16.57
CA ASP A 45 -1.78 3.92 -16.07
C ASP A 45 -2.43 4.13 -14.69
N LEU A 46 -3.22 3.14 -14.25
CA LEU A 46 -3.89 3.18 -12.96
C LEU A 46 -2.92 3.13 -11.78
N GLU A 47 -3.31 3.78 -10.67
CA GLU A 47 -2.57 3.68 -9.41
C GLU A 47 -2.60 2.25 -8.87
N PRO A 48 -1.46 1.71 -8.38
CA PRO A 48 -1.43 0.39 -7.80
C PRO A 48 -2.29 0.30 -6.53
N LEU A 49 -3.09 -0.75 -6.43
CA LEU A 49 -3.84 -1.08 -5.22
C LEU A 49 -2.91 -1.28 -4.04
N THR A 50 -3.23 -0.67 -2.90
CA THR A 50 -2.52 -0.85 -1.61
C THR A 50 -3.49 -1.34 -0.53
N PRO A 51 -3.02 -1.98 0.56
CA PRO A 51 -3.93 -2.44 1.61
C PRO A 51 -4.75 -1.31 2.26
N SER A 52 -4.21 -0.10 2.37
CA SER A 52 -4.92 1.05 2.96
C SER A 52 -6.22 1.36 2.23
N MET A 53 -6.26 1.18 0.90
CA MET A 53 -7.45 1.41 0.07
C MET A 53 -8.63 0.51 0.44
N PHE A 54 -8.39 -0.62 1.10
CA PHE A 54 -9.43 -1.54 1.59
C PHE A 54 -9.79 -1.33 3.06
N LEU A 55 -8.92 -0.69 3.83
CA LEU A 55 -9.12 -0.44 5.26
C LEU A 55 -9.90 0.85 5.53
N GLN A 56 -9.94 1.76 4.56
CA GLN A 56 -10.76 2.97 4.62
C GLN A 56 -12.16 2.68 4.08
N GLU A 57 -13.20 3.23 4.72
CA GLU A 57 -14.54 3.24 4.12
C GLU A 57 -14.46 3.89 2.74
N VAL A 58 -14.84 3.16 1.71
CA VAL A 58 -14.88 3.65 0.34
C VAL A 58 -15.95 4.75 0.26
N ARG A 59 -15.55 6.01 0.42
CA ARG A 59 -16.33 7.16 -0.03
C ARG A 59 -16.17 7.24 -1.54
N GLU A 60 -16.92 6.41 -2.26
CA GLU A 60 -17.08 6.39 -3.72
C GLU A 60 -15.90 7.00 -4.49
N VAL A 61 -14.73 6.36 -4.44
CA VAL A 61 -13.79 6.53 -5.56
C VAL A 61 -14.34 5.60 -6.62
N GLY A 62 -15.18 6.16 -7.49
CA GLY A 62 -15.77 5.44 -8.61
C GLY A 62 -14.68 4.61 -9.28
N ILE A 63 -14.88 3.29 -9.32
CA ILE A 63 -14.00 2.39 -10.04
C ILE A 63 -13.94 2.95 -11.46
N PRO A 64 -12.76 3.31 -12.00
CA PRO A 64 -12.66 3.74 -13.39
C PRO A 64 -13.31 2.68 -14.25
N ASP A 65 -14.26 3.07 -15.09
CA ASP A 65 -15.06 2.14 -15.88
C ASP A 65 -14.13 1.16 -16.60
N LEU A 66 -14.38 -0.14 -16.43
CA LEU A 66 -13.49 -1.20 -16.93
C LEU A 66 -13.30 -1.08 -18.46
N ASP A 67 -14.32 -0.55 -19.13
CA ASP A 67 -14.39 -0.26 -20.55
C ASP A 67 -13.40 0.84 -21.00
N LEU A 68 -12.91 1.70 -20.10
CA LEU A 68 -11.89 2.70 -20.43
C LEU A 68 -10.47 2.09 -20.51
N LEU A 69 -10.24 0.98 -19.82
CA LEU A 69 -8.93 0.32 -19.70
C LEU A 69 -8.65 -0.64 -20.86
N ASP A 70 -9.71 -1.20 -21.47
CA ASP A 70 -9.60 -2.15 -22.59
C ASP A 70 -9.15 -1.48 -23.90
N ASN A 71 -9.22 -0.14 -23.97
CA ASN A 71 -8.89 0.67 -25.14
C ASN A 71 -7.39 0.72 -25.50
N LYS A 72 -6.50 0.27 -24.60
CA LYS A 72 -5.04 0.24 -24.87
C LYS A 72 -4.56 -1.08 -25.50
N SER A 73 -5.42 -2.09 -25.71
CA SER A 73 -4.95 -3.43 -26.12
C SER A 73 -5.69 -4.10 -27.28
N LEU A 74 -6.01 -3.41 -28.39
CA LEU A 74 -6.32 -4.10 -29.66
C LEU A 74 -5.87 -3.30 -30.90
N ASN A 75 -4.62 -2.84 -30.93
CA ASN A 75 -3.95 -2.51 -32.19
C ASN A 75 -3.03 -3.69 -32.54
N LYS A 76 -3.53 -4.60 -33.38
CA LYS A 76 -2.77 -5.65 -34.03
C LYS A 76 -2.83 -5.45 -35.54
#